data_AF-A0A0M0J2P1-F1
#
_entry.id   AF-A0A0M0J2P1-F1
#
_cell.length_a   1.000
_cell.length_b   1.000
_cell.length_c   1.000
_cell.angle_alpha   90.00
_cell.angle_beta   90.00
_cell.angle_gamma   90.00
#
_symmetry.space_group_name_H-M   'P 1'
#
loop_
_entity.id
_entity.type
_entity.pdbx_description
1 polymer ?
#
loop_
_entity_poly.entity_id
_entity_poly.type
_entity_poly.pdbx_seq_one_letter_code
_entity_poly.pdbx_strand_id
1 'polypeptide(L)'
;MDIDVGLQALEEEGCLTEEAVQTLRTILVTELRRAFKGRIAVSSKVKKPFPITIEADPILNGYWGRGTVMTISHQAALLGITAVQLEIPLAIRRLLMKDEALFDAFASAIYKPFDKLVAKAALPLREGWATSAELGRYLEGLGSAEEPLCALTLTQLDTNVIDSMLSDLRRADTSNVHGKTI
;
A
#
# COMPACT_ATOMS: atom_id res chain seq x y z
N MET A 1 -1.28 20.68 -2.01
CA MET A 1 -1.85 19.57 -2.81
C MET A 1 -1.19 18.35 -2.27
N ASP A 2 -2.01 17.44 -1.78
CA ASP A 2 -1.59 16.61 -0.68
C ASP A 2 -1.62 15.16 -1.17
N ILE A 3 -0.54 14.43 -0.90
CA ILE A 3 -0.51 12.98 -1.05
C ILE A 3 -0.83 12.41 0.31
N ASP A 4 -1.90 11.62 0.38
CA ASP A 4 -2.35 11.02 1.63
C ASP A 4 -1.65 9.68 1.84
N VAL A 5 -1.13 9.46 3.04
CA VAL A 5 -0.44 8.23 3.44
C VAL A 5 -1.29 7.49 4.48
N GLY A 6 -2.10 6.53 4.01
CA GLY A 6 -3.03 5.77 4.83
C GLY A 6 -2.45 4.46 5.34
N LEU A 7 -2.32 4.33 6.67
CA LEU A 7 -1.87 3.11 7.35
C LEU A 7 -2.86 2.58 8.40
N GLN A 8 -4.03 3.19 8.56
CA GLN A 8 -4.95 2.84 9.66
C GLN A 8 -5.39 1.37 9.63
N ALA A 9 -5.50 0.77 8.44
CA ALA A 9 -5.69 -0.68 8.28
C ALA A 9 -4.67 -1.52 9.06
N LEU A 10 -3.40 -1.12 9.03
CA LEU A 10 -2.31 -1.79 9.74
C LEU A 10 -2.32 -1.51 11.23
N GLU A 11 -2.76 -0.32 11.63
CA GLU A 11 -2.84 0.10 13.04
C GLU A 11 -3.95 -0.62 13.80
N GLU A 12 -5.04 -0.94 13.13
CA GLU A 12 -6.18 -1.57 13.78
C GLU A 12 -6.08 -3.10 13.68
N GLU A 13 -5.89 -3.62 12.46
CA GLU A 13 -6.09 -5.05 12.15
C GLU A 13 -4.81 -5.73 11.63
N GLY A 14 -3.70 -5.00 11.53
CA GLY A 14 -2.47 -5.48 10.93
C GLY A 14 -1.58 -6.33 11.84
N CYS A 15 -0.53 -6.87 11.23
CA CYS A 15 0.46 -7.74 11.87
C CYS A 15 1.49 -7.03 12.73
N LEU A 16 1.69 -5.75 12.48
CA LEU A 16 2.75 -4.95 13.05
C LEU A 16 2.31 -4.36 14.39
N THR A 17 3.25 -4.20 15.33
CA THR A 17 3.00 -3.40 16.53
C THR A 17 2.69 -1.94 16.15
N GLU A 18 2.01 -1.21 17.02
CA GLU A 18 1.74 0.22 16.81
C GLU A 18 3.04 1.02 16.59
N GLU A 19 4.09 0.73 17.35
CA GLU A 19 5.42 1.33 17.18
C GLU A 19 6.02 1.06 15.78
N ALA A 20 5.84 -0.16 15.28
CA ALA A 20 6.30 -0.55 13.94
C ALA A 20 5.54 0.21 12.84
N VAL A 21 4.22 0.34 12.98
CA VAL A 21 3.41 1.11 12.02
C VAL A 21 3.80 2.58 12.04
N GLN A 22 4.02 3.16 13.22
CA GLN A 22 4.45 4.55 13.35
C GLN A 22 5.86 4.79 12.80
N THR A 23 6.76 3.81 12.95
CA THR A 23 8.09 3.83 12.34
C THR A 23 8.00 3.82 10.81
N LEU A 24 7.17 2.92 10.25
CA LEU A 24 6.92 2.85 8.82
C LEU A 24 6.33 4.17 8.28
N ARG A 25 5.31 4.71 8.96
CA ARG A 25 4.68 6.00 8.62
C ARG A 25 5.72 7.12 8.59
N THR A 26 6.52 7.24 9.64
CA THR A 26 7.54 8.29 9.76
C THR A 26 8.58 8.23 8.64
N ILE A 27 9.10 7.04 8.34
CA ILE A 27 10.11 6.86 7.30
C ILE A 27 9.51 7.16 5.93
N LEU A 28 8.34 6.59 5.60
CA LEU A 28 7.70 6.78 4.31
C LEU A 28 7.37 8.26 4.06
N VAL A 29 6.79 8.94 5.05
CA VAL A 29 6.46 10.36 4.96
C VAL A 29 7.72 11.22 4.77
N THR A 30 8.80 10.90 5.49
CA THR A 30 10.08 11.63 5.37
C THR A 30 10.67 11.47 3.97
N GLU A 31 10.66 10.25 3.44
CA GLU A 31 11.18 9.91 2.12
C GLU A 31 10.37 10.56 0.99
N LEU A 32 9.04 10.54 1.09
CA LEU A 32 8.16 11.21 0.14
C LEU A 32 8.33 12.74 0.19
N ARG A 33 8.42 13.34 1.39
CA ARG A 33 8.70 14.78 1.53
C ARG A 33 10.02 15.16 0.88
N ARG A 34 11.03 14.30 0.97
CA ARG A 34 12.32 14.49 0.30
C ARG A 34 12.19 14.42 -1.21
N ALA A 35 11.46 13.42 -1.75
CA ALA A 35 11.26 13.26 -3.18
C ALA A 35 10.56 14.48 -3.83
N PHE A 36 9.58 15.06 -3.13
CA PHE A 36 8.83 16.22 -3.62
C PHE A 36 9.36 17.59 -3.17
N LYS A 37 10.52 17.65 -2.50
CA LYS A 37 11.07 18.90 -1.98
C LYS A 37 11.25 19.93 -3.11
N GLY A 38 10.60 21.09 -2.95
CA GLY A 38 10.67 22.18 -3.93
C GLY A 38 9.88 21.95 -5.22
N ARG A 39 9.09 20.87 -5.30
CA ARG A 39 8.24 20.57 -6.45
C ARG A 39 6.85 21.19 -6.28
N ILE A 40 6.26 21.58 -7.41
CA ILE A 40 4.94 22.20 -7.48
C ILE A 40 4.07 21.41 -8.46
N ALA A 41 2.79 21.23 -8.12
CA ALA A 41 1.80 20.66 -9.01
C ALA A 41 0.83 21.74 -9.49
N VAL A 42 0.43 21.70 -10.76
CA VAL A 42 -0.54 22.65 -11.31
C VAL A 42 -1.90 21.98 -11.42
N SER A 43 -2.90 22.53 -10.72
CA SER A 43 -4.28 22.04 -10.80
C SER A 43 -4.83 22.21 -12.21
N SER A 44 -5.38 21.14 -12.81
CA SER A 44 -6.06 21.27 -14.10
C SER A 44 -7.36 22.07 -14.01
N LYS A 45 -8.00 22.11 -12.84
CA LYS A 45 -9.26 22.85 -12.62
C LYS A 45 -9.01 24.33 -12.42
N VAL A 46 -8.06 24.68 -11.55
CA VAL A 46 -7.84 26.08 -11.10
C VAL A 46 -6.68 26.75 -11.85
N LYS A 47 -5.88 25.96 -12.59
CA LYS A 47 -4.64 26.40 -13.28
C LYS A 47 -3.65 27.15 -12.38
N LYS A 48 -3.73 26.95 -11.06
CA LYS A 48 -2.82 27.51 -10.07
C LYS A 48 -1.74 26.50 -9.66
N PRO A 49 -0.51 26.94 -9.40
CA PRO A 49 0.51 26.12 -8.79
C PRO A 49 0.19 25.92 -7.31
N PHE A 50 0.36 24.69 -6.84
CA PHE A 50 0.24 24.33 -5.44
C PHE A 50 1.52 23.62 -4.99
N PRO A 51 2.01 23.91 -3.78
CA PRO A 51 3.06 23.10 -3.18
C PRO A 51 2.53 21.66 -3.01
N ILE A 52 3.42 20.70 -3.22
CA ILE A 52 3.14 19.30 -2.94
C ILE A 52 3.47 19.04 -1.47
N THR A 53 2.50 18.53 -0.73
CA THR A 53 2.60 18.19 0.69
C THR A 53 2.30 16.71 0.88
N ILE A 54 2.80 16.14 1.98
CA ILE A 54 2.54 14.74 2.36
C ILE A 54 1.75 14.78 3.66
N GLU A 55 0.52 14.29 3.61
CA GLU A 55 -0.37 14.14 4.76
C GLU A 55 -0.15 12.77 5.39
N ALA A 56 0.27 12.79 6.65
CA ALA A 56 0.60 11.60 7.41
C ALA A 56 -0.61 11.07 8.17
N ASP A 57 -1.64 11.88 8.42
CA ASP A 57 -2.88 11.50 9.10
C ASP A 57 -4.11 11.92 8.28
N PRO A 58 -4.32 11.29 7.11
CA PRO A 58 -5.35 11.72 6.19
C PRO A 58 -6.74 11.22 6.60
N ILE A 59 -7.79 11.94 6.19
CA ILE A 59 -9.18 11.45 6.29
C ILE A 59 -9.33 10.14 5.49
N LEU A 60 -8.66 10.05 4.34
CA LEU A 60 -8.57 8.83 3.52
C LEU A 60 -7.40 7.96 4.01
N ASN A 61 -7.49 7.46 5.24
CA ASN A 61 -6.45 6.65 5.88
C ASN A 61 -6.48 5.16 5.49
N GLY A 62 -7.35 4.79 4.55
CA GLY A 62 -7.55 3.42 4.11
C GLY A 62 -8.36 2.55 5.07
N TYR A 63 -8.95 3.15 6.13
CA TYR A 63 -9.79 2.47 7.11
C TYR A 63 -11.24 2.96 7.12
N TRP A 64 -12.17 2.06 6.81
CA TRP A 64 -13.60 2.35 6.72
C TRP A 64 -14.43 1.78 7.90
N GLY A 65 -13.78 1.22 8.92
CA GLY A 65 -14.45 0.74 10.15
C GLY A 65 -15.31 -0.52 10.01
N ARG A 66 -15.92 -0.93 11.13
CA ARG A 66 -16.86 -2.06 11.21
C ARG A 66 -18.24 -1.66 10.68
N GLY A 67 -18.72 -2.38 9.66
CA GLY A 67 -20.06 -2.16 9.08
C GLY A 67 -20.06 -1.59 7.66
N THR A 68 -18.88 -1.33 7.09
CA THR A 68 -18.70 -0.85 5.71
C THR A 68 -17.95 -1.90 4.89
N VAL A 69 -18.07 -1.86 3.55
CA VAL A 69 -17.29 -2.73 2.67
C VAL A 69 -15.80 -2.48 2.94
N MET A 70 -15.10 -3.52 3.37
CA MET A 70 -13.67 -3.44 3.67
C MET A 70 -12.88 -3.05 2.42
N THR A 71 -11.92 -2.13 2.57
CA THR A 71 -10.95 -1.81 1.53
C THR A 71 -10.04 -3.01 1.26
N ILE A 72 -9.37 -3.04 0.11
CA ILE A 72 -8.35 -4.06 -0.17
C ILE A 72 -7.21 -3.98 0.86
N SER A 73 -6.84 -2.78 1.31
CA SER A 73 -5.84 -2.58 2.36
C SER A 73 -6.28 -3.17 3.71
N HIS A 74 -7.56 -3.09 4.07
CA HIS A 74 -8.13 -3.80 5.21
C HIS A 74 -8.00 -5.32 5.09
N GLN A 75 -8.44 -5.87 3.96
CA GLN A 75 -8.39 -7.31 3.74
C GLN A 75 -6.94 -7.81 3.78
N ALA A 76 -6.01 -7.07 3.19
CA ALA A 76 -4.59 -7.36 3.25
C ALA A 76 -4.06 -7.35 4.70
N ALA A 77 -4.38 -6.32 5.49
CA ALA A 77 -3.97 -6.22 6.88
C ALA A 77 -4.49 -7.41 7.72
N LEU A 78 -5.75 -7.79 7.55
CA LEU A 78 -6.35 -8.96 8.18
C LEU A 78 -5.66 -10.27 7.81
N LEU A 79 -5.07 -10.35 6.61
CA LEU A 79 -4.56 -11.59 6.04
C LEU A 79 -3.12 -11.94 6.37
N GLY A 80 -2.30 -11.00 6.82
CA GLY A 80 -0.87 -11.23 6.63
C GLY A 80 -0.08 -9.97 6.35
N ILE A 81 -0.72 -9.10 5.57
CA ILE A 81 -0.01 -8.40 4.53
C ILE A 81 0.09 -6.95 4.92
N THR A 82 1.33 -6.47 5.04
CA THR A 82 1.58 -5.05 5.24
C THR A 82 1.11 -4.26 4.03
N ALA A 83 0.07 -3.45 4.19
CA ALA A 83 -0.55 -2.66 3.13
C ALA A 83 -0.55 -1.17 3.49
N VAL A 84 -0.07 -0.34 2.57
CA VAL A 84 -0.10 1.12 2.68
C VAL A 84 -0.95 1.66 1.54
N GLN A 85 -1.89 2.56 1.84
CA GLN A 85 -2.68 3.27 0.84
C GLN A 85 -2.03 4.62 0.55
N LEU A 86 -1.85 4.94 -0.75
CA LEU A 86 -1.38 6.24 -1.21
C LEU A 86 -2.44 6.87 -2.10
N GLU A 87 -3.01 8.00 -1.70
CA GLU A 87 -3.88 8.78 -2.58
C GLU A 87 -3.08 9.88 -3.26
N ILE A 88 -3.04 9.84 -4.60
CA ILE A 88 -2.24 10.76 -5.40
C ILE A 88 -3.15 11.64 -6.28
N PRO A 89 -3.24 12.95 -6.00
CA PRO A 89 -3.98 13.88 -6.84
C PRO A 89 -3.59 13.81 -8.32
N LEU A 90 -4.58 13.97 -9.21
CA LEU A 90 -4.38 13.88 -10.67
C LEU A 90 -3.25 14.80 -11.19
N ALA A 91 -3.11 16.00 -10.63
CA ALA A 91 -2.06 16.94 -11.01
C ALA A 91 -0.66 16.42 -10.70
N ILE A 92 -0.49 15.73 -9.57
CA ILE A 92 0.77 15.12 -9.16
C ILE A 92 1.06 13.89 -10.03
N ARG A 93 0.06 13.05 -10.31
CA ARG A 93 0.21 11.92 -11.25
C ARG A 93 0.70 12.38 -12.63
N ARG A 94 0.13 13.46 -13.16
CA ARG A 94 0.57 14.05 -14.44
C ARG A 94 1.99 14.60 -14.39
N LEU A 95 2.40 15.14 -13.24
CA LEU A 95 3.76 15.61 -13.05
C LEU A 95 4.74 14.43 -13.07
N LEU A 96 4.43 13.36 -12.33
CA LEU A 96 5.23 12.12 -12.30
C LEU A 96 5.39 11.49 -13.69
N MET A 97 4.34 11.52 -14.52
CA MET A 97 4.42 11.00 -15.90
C MET A 97 5.27 11.86 -16.86
N LYS A 98 5.67 13.07 -16.46
CA LYS A 98 6.44 14.00 -17.30
C LYS A 98 7.87 14.20 -16.84
N ASP A 99 8.14 13.97 -15.56
CA ASP A 99 9.45 14.15 -14.94
C ASP A 99 9.95 12.79 -14.46
N GLU A 100 10.72 12.11 -15.32
CA GLU A 100 11.28 10.78 -15.07
C GLU A 100 12.14 10.75 -13.80
N ALA A 101 12.97 11.77 -13.59
CA ALA A 101 13.80 11.85 -12.39
C ALA A 101 12.96 11.99 -11.10
N LEU A 102 11.84 12.72 -11.17
CA LEU A 102 10.91 12.79 -10.05
C LEU A 102 10.16 11.47 -9.85
N PHE A 103 9.78 10.78 -10.93
CA PHE A 103 9.17 9.45 -10.86
C PHE A 103 10.09 8.45 -10.18
N ASP A 104 11.37 8.40 -10.56
CA ASP A 104 12.36 7.50 -9.96
C ASP A 104 12.60 7.83 -8.48
N ALA A 105 12.65 9.13 -8.14
CA ALA A 105 12.77 9.57 -6.75
C ALA A 105 11.54 9.15 -5.92
N PHE A 106 10.34 9.30 -6.47
CA PHE A 106 9.08 8.88 -5.85
C PHE A 106 9.01 7.36 -5.66
N ALA A 107 9.30 6.59 -6.71
CA ALA A 107 9.34 5.13 -6.65
C ALA A 107 10.37 4.64 -5.62
N SER A 108 11.56 5.24 -5.61
CA SER A 108 12.61 4.94 -4.63
C SER A 108 12.19 5.26 -3.19
N ALA A 109 11.45 6.36 -2.99
CA ALA A 109 10.94 6.76 -1.68
C ALA A 109 9.91 5.79 -1.10
N ILE A 110 9.25 4.99 -1.95
CA ILE A 110 8.33 3.92 -1.52
C ILE A 110 9.08 2.61 -1.35
N TYR A 111 9.84 2.20 -2.38
CA TYR A 111 10.48 0.89 -2.43
C TYR A 111 11.51 0.70 -1.31
N LYS A 112 12.39 1.69 -1.07
CA LYS A 112 13.49 1.54 -0.10
C LYS A 112 12.99 1.37 1.34
N PRO A 113 12.02 2.17 1.84
CA PRO A 113 11.41 1.91 3.14
C PRO A 113 10.76 0.54 3.24
N PHE A 114 10.00 0.14 2.22
CA PHE A 114 9.27 -1.14 2.24
C PHE A 114 10.22 -2.35 2.20
N ASP A 115 11.23 -2.33 1.32
CA ASP A 115 12.26 -3.38 1.26
C ASP A 115 13.04 -3.48 2.59
N LYS A 116 13.42 -2.33 3.16
CA LYS A 116 14.22 -2.30 4.38
C LYS A 116 13.44 -2.76 5.62
N LEU A 117 12.18 -2.34 5.75
CA LEU A 117 11.42 -2.49 6.98
C LEU A 117 10.52 -3.73 6.96
N VAL A 118 9.89 -4.00 5.82
CA VAL A 118 8.86 -5.03 5.69
C VAL A 118 9.44 -6.30 5.07
N ALA A 119 10.12 -6.20 3.93
CA ALA A 119 10.63 -7.38 3.23
C ALA A 119 11.77 -8.10 3.97
N LYS A 120 12.54 -7.37 4.78
CA LYS A 120 13.63 -7.91 5.61
C LYS A 120 13.21 -8.24 7.05
N ALA A 121 11.89 -8.31 7.32
CA ALA A 121 11.31 -8.65 8.62
C ALA A 121 11.89 -7.83 9.79
N ALA A 122 12.22 -6.57 9.55
CA ALA A 122 12.91 -5.71 10.52
C ALA A 122 11.93 -5.07 11.52
N LEU A 123 10.62 -5.20 11.29
CA LEU A 123 9.59 -4.63 12.15
C LEU A 123 8.97 -5.69 13.07
N PRO A 124 8.80 -5.38 14.37
CA PRO A 124 8.20 -6.31 15.32
C PRO A 124 6.73 -6.60 14.98
N LEU A 125 6.36 -7.88 15.10
CA LEU A 125 4.98 -8.35 14.96
C LEU A 125 4.24 -8.23 16.29
N ARG A 126 2.91 -8.12 16.23
CA ARG A 126 2.04 -8.26 17.41
C ARG A 126 2.16 -9.66 17.99
N GLU A 127 2.14 -9.74 19.31
CA GLU A 127 2.13 -11.01 20.01
C GLU A 127 0.92 -11.85 19.58
N GLY A 128 1.13 -13.15 19.40
CA GLY A 128 0.08 -14.08 19.00
C GLY A 128 -0.29 -14.04 17.52
N TRP A 129 0.15 -13.03 16.75
CA TRP A 129 -0.28 -12.84 15.36
C TRP A 129 0.33 -13.89 14.40
N ALA A 130 1.58 -14.28 14.61
CA ALA A 130 2.22 -15.37 13.86
C ALA A 130 1.69 -16.78 14.22
N THR A 131 1.00 -16.90 15.36
CA THR A 131 0.47 -18.16 15.90
C THR A 131 -1.06 -18.19 15.91
N SER A 132 -1.73 -17.16 15.38
CA SER A 132 -3.16 -17.02 15.58
C SER A 132 -3.87 -18.08 14.72
N ALA A 133 -4.37 -19.10 15.41
CA ALA A 133 -5.41 -19.98 14.90
C ALA A 133 -6.65 -19.19 14.39
N GLU A 134 -6.73 -17.87 14.66
CA GLU A 134 -7.74 -16.94 14.16
C GLU A 134 -7.55 -16.58 12.69
N LEU A 135 -6.32 -16.41 12.19
CA LEU A 135 -6.07 -16.22 10.76
C LEU A 135 -6.48 -17.46 9.96
N GLY A 136 -6.14 -18.65 10.48
CA GLY A 136 -6.61 -19.93 9.94
C GLY A 136 -8.13 -20.03 9.91
N ARG A 137 -8.81 -19.69 11.02
CA ARG A 137 -10.29 -19.71 11.10
C ARG A 137 -10.98 -18.68 10.21
N TYR A 138 -10.39 -17.49 10.02
CA TYR A 138 -10.91 -16.46 9.11
C TYR A 138 -10.82 -16.91 7.64
N LEU A 139 -9.72 -17.57 7.28
CA LEU A 139 -9.50 -18.16 5.95
C LEU A 139 -10.40 -19.38 5.69
N GLU A 140 -10.58 -20.25 6.69
CA GLU A 140 -11.54 -21.36 6.67
C GLU A 140 -12.98 -20.85 6.43
N GLY A 141 -13.36 -19.74 7.06
CA GLY A 141 -14.67 -19.09 6.87
C GLY A 141 -14.88 -18.48 5.48
N LEU A 142 -13.80 -18.18 4.74
CA LEU A 142 -13.83 -17.67 3.36
C LEU A 142 -13.77 -18.78 2.31
N GLY A 143 -13.85 -20.06 2.71
CA GLY A 143 -13.95 -21.20 1.80
C GLY A 143 -12.69 -21.47 0.97
N SER A 144 -11.56 -20.90 1.34
CA SER A 144 -10.29 -21.11 0.65
C SER A 144 -9.14 -21.19 1.66
N ALA A 145 -8.81 -22.42 2.05
CA ALA A 145 -7.46 -22.97 2.03
C ALA A 145 -7.36 -24.19 2.95
N GLU A 146 -6.96 -25.34 2.39
CA GLU A 146 -6.44 -26.48 3.18
C GLU A 146 -5.01 -26.22 3.69
N GLU A 147 -4.42 -25.05 3.41
CA GLU A 147 -3.10 -24.66 3.90
C GLU A 147 -3.14 -23.23 4.47
N PRO A 148 -2.78 -23.01 5.75
CA PRO A 148 -2.74 -21.68 6.32
C PRO A 148 -1.70 -20.82 5.58
N LEU A 149 -2.10 -19.61 5.18
CA LEU A 149 -1.25 -18.56 4.57
C LEU A 149 0.01 -18.22 5.39
N CYS A 150 0.19 -18.79 6.58
CA CYS A 150 1.49 -18.87 7.27
C CYS A 150 2.57 -19.60 6.44
N ALA A 151 2.25 -20.24 5.31
CA ALA A 151 3.23 -20.70 4.32
C ALA A 151 3.66 -19.61 3.32
N LEU A 152 2.92 -18.50 3.22
CA LEU A 152 3.26 -17.33 2.38
C LEU A 152 4.04 -16.26 3.15
N THR A 153 4.28 -16.45 4.45
CA THR A 153 5.16 -15.60 5.23
C THR A 153 6.63 -15.92 4.91
N LEU A 154 7.25 -15.02 4.16
CA LEU A 154 8.69 -14.71 4.24
C LEU A 154 9.70 -15.81 3.85
N THR A 155 9.36 -16.76 2.99
CA THR A 155 10.37 -17.53 2.25
C THR A 155 10.04 -17.54 0.78
N GLN A 156 10.91 -16.90 -0.01
CA GLN A 156 11.00 -16.93 -1.47
C GLN A 156 9.64 -17.04 -2.20
N LEU A 157 9.03 -15.90 -2.53
CA LEU A 157 8.00 -15.90 -3.58
C LEU A 157 8.60 -16.57 -4.82
N ASP A 158 8.14 -17.78 -5.11
CA ASP A 158 8.50 -18.50 -6.33
C ASP A 158 8.18 -17.59 -7.51
N THR A 159 9.17 -17.39 -8.39
CA THR A 159 9.04 -16.62 -9.62
C THR A 159 7.80 -17.03 -10.43
N ASN A 160 7.38 -18.29 -10.33
CA ASN A 160 6.17 -18.79 -10.99
C ASN A 160 4.88 -18.16 -10.46
N VAL A 161 4.80 -17.84 -9.16
CA VAL A 161 3.64 -17.17 -8.55
C VAL A 161 3.58 -15.71 -8.98
N ILE A 162 4.74 -15.04 -9.01
CA ILE A 162 4.85 -13.66 -9.52
C ILE A 162 4.45 -13.61 -11.00
N ASP A 163 4.92 -14.56 -11.81
CA ASP A 163 4.59 -14.65 -13.24
C ASP A 163 3.09 -14.94 -13.47
N SER A 164 2.46 -15.76 -12.63
CA SER A 164 1.01 -15.99 -12.67
C SER A 164 0.24 -14.71 -12.35
N MET A 165 0.61 -14.00 -11.27
CA MET A 165 -0.03 -12.73 -10.90
C MET A 165 0.15 -11.66 -11.98
N LEU A 166 1.33 -11.57 -12.60
CA LEU A 166 1.60 -10.68 -13.72
C LEU A 166 0.81 -11.08 -14.98
N SER A 167 0.65 -12.38 -15.23
CA SER A 167 -0.17 -12.90 -16.32
C SER A 167 -1.65 -12.56 -16.11
N ASP A 168 -2.16 -12.67 -14.88
CA ASP A 168 -3.54 -12.34 -14.56
C ASP A 168 -3.81 -10.83 -14.62
N LEU A 169 -2.83 -10.00 -14.22
CA LEU A 169 -2.88 -8.54 -14.45
C LEU A 169 -2.88 -8.19 -15.93
N ARG A 170 -2.05 -8.86 -16.75
CA ARG A 170 -2.05 -8.68 -18.22
C ARG A 170 -3.37 -9.14 -18.82
N ARG A 171 -3.95 -10.23 -18.32
CA ARG A 171 -5.27 -10.71 -18.74
C ARG A 171 -6.37 -9.71 -18.39
N ALA A 172 -6.33 -9.12 -17.19
CA ALA A 172 -7.25 -8.08 -16.77
C ALA A 172 -7.16 -6.84 -17.68
N ASP A 173 -5.96 -6.48 -18.12
CA ASP A 173 -5.72 -5.38 -19.07
C ASP A 173 -6.24 -5.70 -20.48
N THR A 174 -6.23 -6.98 -20.89
CA THR A 174 -6.78 -7.43 -22.17
C THR A 174 -8.27 -7.74 -22.15
N SER A 175 -8.87 -7.91 -20.97
CA SER A 175 -10.30 -8.16 -20.84
C SER A 175 -11.05 -6.83 -20.86
N ASN A 176 -11.82 -6.61 -21.92
CA ASN A 176 -12.75 -5.50 -22.06
C ASN A 176 -13.75 -5.48 -20.89
N VAL A 177 -13.45 -4.75 -19.82
CA VAL A 177 -14.43 -4.43 -18.80
C VAL A 177 -15.20 -3.19 -19.28
N HIS A 178 -16.30 -3.45 -19.98
CA HIS A 178 -17.38 -2.49 -20.24
C HIS A 178 -17.01 -1.22 -21.04
N GLY A 179 -16.65 -1.42 -22.32
CA GLY A 179 -17.11 -0.52 -23.40
C GLY A 179 -16.71 0.95 -23.33
N LYS A 180 -15.60 1.30 -22.67
CA LYS A 180 -14.99 2.64 -22.79
C LYS A 180 -13.49 2.51 -22.98
N THR A 181 -13.06 2.78 -24.21
CA THR A 181 -11.66 2.99 -24.59
C THR A 181 -11.08 4.16 -23.79
N ILE A 182 -9.93 3.95 -23.15
CA ILE A 182 -9.04 5.03 -22.68
C ILE A 182 -8.18 5.46 -23.86
#